data_AF-A0A6N8Z8X8-F1
#
_entry.id   AF-A0A6N8Z8X8-F1
#
_cell.length_a   1.000
_cell.length_b   1.000
_cell.length_c   1.000
_cell.angle_alpha   90.00
_cell.angle_beta   90.00
_cell.angle_gamma   90.00
#
_symmetry.space_group_name_H-M   'P 1'
#
loop_
_entity.id
_entity.type
_entity.pdbx_description
1 polymer ?
#
loop_
_entity_poly.entity_id
_entity_poly.type
_entity_poly.pdbx_seq_one_letter_code
_entity_poly.pdbx_strand_id
1 'polypeptide(L)'
;MAGSNDIALMAHLLRRAGFSASRDEIEAAAAKGYDTVVEELLNPGESSGVEDDLMLRYHPTYNHAGAIEINIQNWVYRMVNTEYQLKEKMALFWHMIFCAGHSKIDSGEEMGRMIQMFRDKGMGNFQELLLELSTSPAMMYYLDNTESHKVAINENYGRELLELFSMGVGMNEDFNYSEDDVKACARAFTGWNIAPPYPPFPYGRSPWEFRYDPADHDQDDKTFLGQTGNWNGDDILNMIAANQATARFISRHMYNFFVADEVPVPSWRQTPPKDEGLLADLEQTYFDSGYDITAMLNTLFNSESFKNAQYAKVKNPAEMVAGTLRMVGDHRDEIKPGMFELSQEPKYMGMDLMNPPTVEGWHTGHEWIDSGTLVERINFAADYLGRTELPGVQSMITRLMAQGDSLSPEQFVDSCADLVGCLNLTEDTRDQLIAHAGRGGNLTHGSDAERAEFTRRSGEMFQIIASTSEFQFE
;
A
#
# COMPACT_ATOMS: atom_id res chain seq x y z
N MET A 1 -5.17 -27.54 -15.73
CA MET A 1 -3.91 -26.82 -15.45
C MET A 1 -4.04 -25.48 -16.12
N ALA A 2 -3.93 -24.38 -15.37
CA ALA A 2 -3.88 -23.03 -15.94
C ALA A 2 -2.66 -22.91 -16.88
N GLY A 3 -2.75 -22.06 -17.91
CA GLY A 3 -1.62 -21.78 -18.79
C GLY A 3 -0.58 -20.90 -18.09
N SER A 4 0.65 -20.87 -18.60
CA SER A 4 1.73 -20.00 -18.06
C SER A 4 1.33 -18.52 -18.01
N ASN A 5 0.63 -18.04 -19.04
CA ASN A 5 0.12 -16.66 -19.08
C ASN A 5 -0.91 -16.37 -17.98
N ASP A 6 -1.75 -17.35 -17.62
CA ASP A 6 -2.76 -17.18 -16.56
C ASP A 6 -2.06 -17.03 -15.20
N ILE A 7 -0.99 -17.78 -14.98
CA ILE A 7 -0.17 -17.71 -13.75
C ILE A 7 0.53 -16.36 -13.65
N ALA A 8 1.16 -15.87 -14.72
CA ALA A 8 1.84 -14.58 -14.73
C ALA A 8 0.87 -13.43 -14.47
N LEU A 9 -0.32 -13.46 -15.10
CA LEU A 9 -1.36 -12.46 -14.87
C LEU A 9 -1.94 -12.52 -13.44
N MET A 10 -2.12 -13.73 -12.90
CA MET A 10 -2.55 -13.90 -11.50
C MET A 10 -1.49 -13.41 -10.51
N ALA A 11 -0.21 -13.70 -10.78
CA ALA A 11 0.90 -13.20 -9.98
C ALA A 11 0.95 -11.67 -9.98
N HIS A 12 0.72 -11.05 -11.14
CA HIS A 12 0.55 -9.60 -11.27
C HIS A 12 -0.59 -9.09 -10.39
N LEU A 13 -1.79 -9.66 -10.52
CA LEU A 13 -2.94 -9.27 -9.68
C LEU A 13 -2.61 -9.36 -8.18
N LEU A 14 -2.01 -10.46 -7.71
CA LEU A 14 -1.72 -10.65 -6.28
C LEU A 14 -0.59 -9.76 -5.75
N ARG A 15 0.35 -9.31 -6.61
CA ARG A 15 1.33 -8.26 -6.25
C ARG A 15 0.67 -6.90 -6.13
N ARG A 16 -0.22 -6.55 -7.06
CA ARG A 16 -0.83 -5.21 -7.12
C ARG A 16 -2.01 -5.05 -6.15
N ALA A 17 -2.82 -6.08 -5.95
CA ALA A 17 -3.96 -6.09 -5.02
C ALA A 17 -3.61 -6.64 -3.62
N GLY A 18 -2.33 -6.88 -3.34
CA GLY A 18 -1.85 -7.41 -2.07
C GLY A 18 -0.35 -7.18 -1.88
N PHE A 19 0.28 -8.05 -1.12
CA PHE A 19 1.73 -8.05 -0.90
C PHE A 19 2.35 -9.32 -1.46
N SER A 20 2.10 -9.63 -2.73
CA SER A 20 2.56 -10.87 -3.38
C SER A 20 2.01 -12.15 -2.72
N ALA A 21 2.42 -13.30 -3.24
CA ALA A 21 2.01 -14.61 -2.77
C ALA A 21 3.09 -15.66 -3.10
N SER A 22 3.06 -16.78 -2.38
CA SER A 22 3.84 -17.97 -2.71
C SER A 22 3.39 -18.57 -4.04
N ARG A 23 4.24 -19.37 -4.69
CA ARG A 23 3.87 -20.04 -5.95
C ARG A 23 2.62 -20.93 -5.80
N ASP A 24 2.47 -21.60 -4.66
CA ASP A 24 1.32 -22.46 -4.38
C ASP A 24 0.01 -21.64 -4.33
N GLU A 25 0.03 -20.48 -3.67
CA GLU A 25 -1.11 -19.56 -3.62
C GLU A 25 -1.45 -18.97 -5.00
N ILE A 26 -0.44 -18.61 -5.81
CA ILE A 26 -0.66 -18.08 -7.17
C ILE A 26 -1.32 -19.14 -8.05
N GLU A 27 -0.83 -20.38 -8.04
CA GLU A 27 -1.40 -21.47 -8.83
C GLU A 27 -2.81 -21.84 -8.37
N ALA A 28 -3.06 -21.83 -7.05
CA ALA A 28 -4.38 -22.06 -6.49
C ALA A 28 -5.37 -20.96 -6.90
N ALA A 29 -4.96 -19.69 -6.87
CA ALA A 29 -5.76 -18.57 -7.34
C ALA A 29 -6.00 -18.65 -8.86
N ALA A 30 -4.97 -18.94 -9.66
CA ALA A 30 -5.09 -19.11 -11.10
C ALA A 30 -6.06 -20.23 -11.48
N ALA A 31 -6.11 -21.31 -10.68
CA ALA A 31 -7.06 -22.40 -10.87
C ALA A 31 -8.53 -22.02 -10.60
N LYS A 32 -8.80 -20.99 -9.77
CA LYS A 32 -10.15 -20.44 -9.57
C LYS A 32 -10.62 -19.56 -10.74
N GLY A 33 -9.68 -18.98 -11.47
CA GLY A 33 -9.92 -18.02 -12.55
C GLY A 33 -9.82 -16.56 -12.08
N TYR A 34 -9.37 -15.69 -12.99
CA TYR A 34 -9.09 -14.28 -12.71
C TYR A 34 -10.28 -13.52 -12.12
N ASP A 35 -11.43 -13.57 -12.81
CA ASP A 35 -12.62 -12.80 -12.42
C ASP A 35 -13.13 -13.20 -11.02
N THR A 36 -13.12 -14.51 -10.72
CA THR A 36 -13.47 -15.03 -9.39
C THR A 36 -12.56 -14.48 -8.30
N VAL A 37 -11.24 -14.42 -8.55
CA VAL A 37 -10.27 -13.92 -7.57
C VAL A 37 -10.43 -12.42 -7.36
N VAL A 38 -10.71 -11.66 -8.43
CA VAL A 38 -11.04 -10.23 -8.31
C VAL A 38 -12.29 -10.04 -7.45
N GLU A 39 -13.34 -10.83 -7.68
CA GLU A 39 -14.57 -10.77 -6.88
C GLU A 39 -14.29 -11.11 -5.39
N GLU A 40 -13.49 -12.14 -5.10
CA GLU A 40 -13.09 -12.50 -3.73
C GLU A 40 -12.29 -11.38 -3.05
N LEU A 41 -11.35 -10.75 -3.76
CA LEU A 41 -10.54 -9.65 -3.24
C LEU A 41 -11.40 -8.43 -2.89
N LEU A 42 -12.39 -8.12 -3.72
CA LEU A 42 -13.29 -6.98 -3.57
C LEU A 42 -14.38 -7.20 -2.52
N ASN A 43 -14.65 -8.45 -2.14
CA ASN A 43 -15.67 -8.83 -1.16
C ASN A 43 -15.04 -9.60 0.01
N PRO A 44 -14.13 -8.97 0.78
CA PRO A 44 -13.54 -9.61 1.95
C PRO A 44 -14.61 -9.93 2.99
N GLY A 45 -14.41 -11.02 3.72
CA GLY A 45 -15.29 -11.41 4.82
C GLY A 45 -15.29 -10.41 5.99
N GLU A 46 -16.17 -10.68 6.95
CA GLU A 46 -16.34 -9.86 8.17
C GLU A 46 -15.29 -10.17 9.26
N SER A 47 -14.50 -11.24 9.10
CA SER A 47 -13.43 -11.56 10.05
C SER A 47 -12.29 -10.53 9.95
N SER A 48 -11.38 -10.51 10.93
CA SER A 48 -10.19 -9.65 10.87
C SER A 48 -9.10 -10.15 9.92
N GLY A 49 -9.31 -11.34 9.33
CA GLY A 49 -8.40 -12.02 8.41
C GLY A 49 -7.14 -12.61 9.05
N VAL A 50 -6.99 -12.50 10.37
CA VAL A 50 -5.90 -13.06 11.18
C VAL A 50 -6.44 -13.59 12.50
N GLU A 51 -5.71 -14.50 13.16
CA GLU A 51 -6.07 -14.99 14.50
C GLU A 51 -5.67 -13.96 15.58
N ASP A 52 -6.47 -12.91 15.74
CA ASP A 52 -6.18 -11.79 16.66
C ASP A 52 -6.02 -12.23 18.13
N ASP A 53 -6.77 -13.23 18.58
CA ASP A 53 -6.66 -13.77 19.94
C ASP A 53 -5.33 -14.49 20.16
N LEU A 54 -4.88 -15.27 19.18
CA LEU A 54 -3.58 -15.93 19.21
C LEU A 54 -2.46 -14.89 19.16
N MET A 55 -2.57 -13.90 18.26
CA MET A 55 -1.62 -12.80 18.17
C MET A 55 -1.51 -12.05 19.50
N LEU A 56 -2.62 -11.63 20.09
CA LEU A 56 -2.64 -10.90 21.37
C LEU A 56 -2.10 -11.74 22.53
N ARG A 57 -2.20 -13.06 22.47
CA ARG A 57 -1.61 -13.96 23.46
C ARG A 57 -0.08 -13.93 23.45
N TYR A 58 0.53 -13.83 22.27
CA TYR A 58 1.99 -13.75 22.12
C TYR A 58 2.51 -12.31 22.23
N HIS A 59 1.72 -11.34 21.79
CA HIS A 59 2.04 -9.92 21.77
C HIS A 59 0.95 -9.09 22.48
N PRO A 60 0.81 -9.21 23.81
CA PRO A 60 -0.24 -8.51 24.57
C PRO A 60 -0.13 -6.98 24.48
N THR A 61 1.05 -6.47 24.12
CA THR A 61 1.30 -5.04 23.92
C THR A 61 0.61 -4.48 22.68
N TYR A 62 0.11 -5.32 21.76
CA TYR A 62 -0.66 -4.87 20.60
C TYR A 62 -2.05 -4.38 21.00
N ASN A 63 -2.55 -4.79 22.17
CA ASN A 63 -3.75 -4.24 22.76
C ASN A 63 -3.48 -2.81 23.28
N HIS A 64 -4.20 -1.81 22.76
CA HIS A 64 -3.95 -0.39 23.06
C HIS A 64 -2.48 -0.01 22.88
N ALA A 65 -1.94 -0.34 21.70
CA ALA A 65 -0.54 -0.14 21.35
C ALA A 65 -0.13 1.33 21.46
N GLY A 66 0.39 1.71 22.64
CA GLY A 66 0.74 3.11 22.92
C GLY A 66 2.04 3.56 22.23
N ALA A 67 2.98 2.65 22.02
CA ALA A 67 4.21 2.92 21.29
C ALA A 67 4.01 2.73 19.78
N ILE A 68 4.64 3.60 18.99
CA ILE A 68 4.46 3.58 17.53
C ILE A 68 5.02 2.30 16.90
N GLU A 69 6.15 1.81 17.41
CA GLU A 69 6.82 0.64 16.87
C GLU A 69 5.96 -0.62 16.99
N ILE A 70 5.12 -0.68 18.03
CA ILE A 70 4.16 -1.78 18.21
C ILE A 70 3.08 -1.74 17.12
N ASN A 71 2.60 -0.55 16.74
CA ASN A 71 1.60 -0.41 15.68
C ASN A 71 2.19 -0.74 14.31
N ILE A 72 3.42 -0.28 14.04
CA ILE A 72 4.14 -0.62 12.80
C ILE A 72 4.36 -2.13 12.72
N GLN A 73 4.79 -2.76 13.82
CA GLN A 73 4.97 -4.20 13.92
C GLN A 73 3.67 -4.98 13.66
N ASN A 74 2.56 -4.55 14.26
CA ASN A 74 1.23 -5.15 14.02
C ASN A 74 0.80 -4.99 12.57
N TRP A 75 1.02 -3.81 11.98
CA TRP A 75 0.63 -3.56 10.60
C TRP A 75 1.42 -4.41 9.61
N VAL A 76 2.74 -4.51 9.75
CA VAL A 76 3.58 -5.39 8.92
C VAL A 76 3.20 -6.86 9.11
N TYR A 77 2.91 -7.29 10.34
CA TYR A 77 2.39 -8.64 10.60
C TYR A 77 1.11 -8.91 9.81
N ARG A 78 0.15 -7.96 9.80
CA ARG A 78 -1.09 -8.07 9.03
C ARG A 78 -0.84 -8.08 7.53
N MET A 79 0.04 -7.22 7.00
CA MET A 79 0.43 -7.24 5.58
C MET A 79 0.95 -8.63 5.16
N VAL A 80 1.70 -9.31 6.03
CA VAL A 80 2.23 -10.66 5.77
C VAL A 80 1.14 -11.75 5.90
N ASN A 81 0.27 -11.66 6.91
CA ASN A 81 -0.53 -12.81 7.36
C ASN A 81 -2.00 -12.78 6.97
N THR A 82 -2.58 -11.60 6.71
CA THR A 82 -4.04 -11.53 6.49
C THR A 82 -4.47 -12.27 5.23
N GLU A 83 -5.62 -12.97 5.31
CA GLU A 83 -6.30 -13.49 4.12
C GLU A 83 -6.89 -12.35 3.24
N TYR A 84 -7.20 -11.19 3.84
CA TYR A 84 -7.78 -10.04 3.14
C TYR A 84 -6.70 -9.03 2.73
N GLN A 85 -5.79 -9.46 1.85
CA GLN A 85 -4.63 -8.67 1.42
C GLN A 85 -5.00 -7.29 0.86
N LEU A 86 -6.11 -7.19 0.11
CA LEU A 86 -6.55 -5.92 -0.46
C LEU A 86 -6.93 -4.89 0.62
N LYS A 87 -7.45 -5.30 1.79
CA LYS A 87 -7.75 -4.37 2.89
C LYS A 87 -6.49 -3.66 3.40
N GLU A 88 -5.39 -4.40 3.59
CA GLU A 88 -4.12 -3.80 4.03
C GLU A 88 -3.45 -3.00 2.91
N LYS A 89 -3.60 -3.45 1.65
CA LYS A 89 -3.12 -2.73 0.48
C LYS A 89 -3.83 -1.39 0.33
N MET A 90 -5.14 -1.34 0.57
CA MET A 90 -5.94 -0.11 0.61
C MET A 90 -5.63 0.76 1.82
N ALA A 91 -5.35 0.18 2.99
CA ALA A 91 -4.88 0.96 4.13
C ALA A 91 -3.55 1.67 3.83
N LEU A 92 -2.63 0.98 3.16
CA LEU A 92 -1.36 1.58 2.70
C LEU A 92 -1.60 2.67 1.65
N PHE A 93 -2.45 2.41 0.65
CA PHE A 93 -2.85 3.38 -0.37
C PHE A 93 -3.37 4.69 0.25
N TRP A 94 -4.32 4.59 1.17
CA TRP A 94 -4.89 5.77 1.83
C TRP A 94 -3.90 6.47 2.74
N HIS A 95 -3.05 5.73 3.46
CA HIS A 95 -2.01 6.35 4.30
C HIS A 95 -0.95 7.09 3.48
N MET A 96 -0.75 6.71 2.21
CA MET A 96 0.12 7.44 1.28
C MET A 96 -0.53 8.70 0.70
N ILE A 97 -1.85 8.89 0.84
CA ILE A 97 -2.57 10.08 0.39
C ILE A 97 -2.88 10.96 1.60
N PHE A 98 -3.61 10.42 2.57
CA PHE A 98 -4.01 11.05 3.83
C PHE A 98 -2.88 11.01 4.85
N CYS A 99 -1.80 11.70 4.51
CA CYS A 99 -0.55 11.63 5.24
C CYS A 99 -0.70 12.19 6.65
N ALA A 100 -0.33 11.38 7.64
CA ALA A 100 -0.18 11.79 9.03
C ALA A 100 1.05 11.13 9.64
N GLY A 101 1.86 11.93 10.33
CA GLY A 101 3.14 11.51 10.89
C GLY A 101 3.13 11.40 12.40
N HIS A 102 3.56 10.25 12.92
CA HIS A 102 3.69 10.03 14.35
C HIS A 102 4.68 11.01 15.00
N SER A 103 5.66 11.53 14.25
CA SER A 103 6.63 12.52 14.76
C SER A 103 5.96 13.82 15.24
N LYS A 104 4.81 14.18 14.67
CA LYS A 104 3.98 15.29 15.15
C LYS A 104 2.92 14.81 16.14
N ILE A 105 2.18 13.74 15.82
CA ILE A 105 1.05 13.27 16.64
C ILE A 105 1.50 12.74 18.00
N ASP A 106 2.70 12.14 18.09
CA ASP A 106 3.27 11.54 19.30
C ASP A 106 2.32 10.57 20.03
N SER A 107 1.49 9.82 19.30
CA SER A 107 0.56 8.85 19.88
C SER A 107 0.43 7.62 18.99
N GLY A 108 0.99 6.48 19.43
CA GLY A 108 0.89 5.22 18.69
C GLY A 108 -0.56 4.74 18.55
N GLU A 109 -1.38 4.93 19.59
CA GLU A 109 -2.78 4.50 19.58
C GLU A 109 -3.58 5.25 18.50
N GLU A 110 -3.37 6.55 18.36
CA GLU A 110 -4.08 7.37 17.37
C GLU A 110 -3.63 7.04 15.93
N MET A 111 -2.34 6.73 15.73
CA MET A 111 -1.86 6.21 14.45
C MET A 111 -2.48 4.85 14.12
N GLY A 112 -2.55 3.94 15.10
CA GLY A 112 -3.18 2.63 14.94
C GLY A 112 -4.66 2.73 14.57
N ARG A 113 -5.40 3.64 15.22
CA ARG A 113 -6.81 3.93 14.90
C ARG A 113 -7.00 4.49 13.49
N MET A 114 -6.11 5.37 13.04
CA MET A 114 -6.16 5.89 11.67
C MET A 114 -5.95 4.78 10.63
N ILE A 115 -4.97 3.90 10.83
CA ILE A 115 -4.79 2.74 9.94
C ILE A 115 -5.99 1.78 10.00
N GLN A 116 -6.59 1.59 11.17
CA GLN A 116 -7.83 0.81 11.31
C GLN A 116 -9.00 1.43 10.53
N MET A 117 -9.17 2.75 10.60
CA MET A 117 -10.16 3.48 9.81
C MET A 117 -9.95 3.26 8.31
N PHE A 118 -8.71 3.35 7.80
CA PHE A 118 -8.43 3.09 6.39
C PHE A 118 -8.71 1.63 5.99
N ARG A 119 -8.48 0.67 6.89
CA ARG A 119 -8.80 -0.74 6.67
C ARG A 119 -10.32 -0.99 6.58
N ASP A 120 -11.08 -0.34 7.45
CA ASP A 120 -12.52 -0.58 7.59
C ASP A 120 -13.36 0.19 6.57
N LYS A 121 -12.92 1.40 6.21
CA LYS A 121 -13.67 2.33 5.34
C LYS A 121 -13.04 2.54 3.98
N GLY A 122 -11.78 2.16 3.78
CA GLY A 122 -11.01 2.49 2.58
C GLY A 122 -11.51 1.87 1.28
N MET A 123 -12.31 0.82 1.33
CA MET A 123 -12.95 0.24 0.14
C MET A 123 -14.41 0.66 -0.02
N GLY A 124 -14.97 1.43 0.91
CA GLY A 124 -16.36 1.84 0.89
C GLY A 124 -16.61 3.14 0.14
N ASN A 125 -17.53 3.93 0.67
CA ASN A 125 -17.89 5.22 0.11
C ASN A 125 -16.85 6.31 0.44
N PHE A 126 -16.37 7.05 -0.55
CA PHE A 126 -15.36 8.09 -0.36
C PHE A 126 -15.84 9.27 0.50
N GLN A 127 -17.11 9.66 0.39
CA GLN A 127 -17.69 10.73 1.20
C GLN A 127 -17.68 10.35 2.69
N GLU A 128 -18.01 9.10 3.01
CA GLU A 128 -17.92 8.57 4.37
C GLU A 128 -16.45 8.55 4.85
N LEU A 129 -15.52 8.09 4.00
CA LEU A 129 -14.10 8.05 4.35
C LEU A 129 -13.55 9.45 4.64
N LEU A 130 -13.94 10.46 3.86
CA LEU A 130 -13.57 11.86 4.11
C LEU A 130 -14.13 12.35 5.45
N LEU A 131 -15.39 12.02 5.79
CA LEU A 131 -15.97 12.42 7.07
C LEU A 131 -15.24 11.77 8.26
N GLU A 132 -14.94 10.48 8.18
CA GLU A 132 -14.18 9.76 9.20
C GLU A 132 -12.76 10.35 9.34
N LEU A 133 -12.11 10.70 8.22
CA LEU A 133 -10.82 11.38 8.23
C LEU A 133 -10.89 12.76 8.88
N SER A 134 -11.88 13.58 8.54
CA SER A 134 -12.08 14.93 9.09
C SER A 134 -12.45 14.94 10.56
N THR A 135 -13.06 13.86 11.05
CA THR A 135 -13.38 13.69 12.47
C THR A 135 -12.30 12.91 13.23
N SER A 136 -11.25 12.42 12.56
CA SER A 136 -10.11 11.78 13.21
C SER A 136 -9.32 12.79 14.05
N PRO A 137 -9.21 12.61 15.38
CA PRO A 137 -8.43 13.50 16.23
C PRO A 137 -6.97 13.62 15.82
N ALA A 138 -6.38 12.51 15.39
CA ALA A 138 -5.02 12.45 14.87
C ALA A 138 -4.82 13.40 13.69
N MET A 139 -5.74 13.38 12.72
CA MET A 139 -5.66 14.22 11.53
C MET A 139 -5.93 15.70 11.85
N MET A 140 -6.94 15.98 12.69
CA MET A 140 -7.21 17.35 13.15
C MET A 140 -6.00 17.98 13.84
N TYR A 141 -5.29 17.22 14.69
CA TYR A 141 -4.06 17.68 15.33
C TYR A 141 -2.91 17.81 14.32
N TYR A 142 -2.75 16.83 13.43
CA TYR A 142 -1.66 16.83 12.45
C TYR A 142 -1.70 18.03 11.50
N LEU A 143 -2.89 18.50 11.14
CA LEU A 143 -3.10 19.66 10.27
C LEU A 143 -3.53 20.93 11.00
N ASP A 144 -3.32 20.97 12.32
CA ASP A 144 -3.55 22.15 13.16
C ASP A 144 -4.98 22.71 13.13
N ASN A 145 -5.98 21.88 12.81
CA ASN A 145 -7.38 22.28 12.88
C ASN A 145 -7.82 22.59 14.31
N THR A 146 -7.14 22.01 15.31
CA THR A 146 -7.35 22.31 16.73
C THR A 146 -7.12 23.79 17.08
N GLU A 147 -6.34 24.50 16.26
CA GLU A 147 -6.03 25.93 16.38
C GLU A 147 -6.91 26.82 15.47
N SER A 148 -7.86 26.23 14.72
CA SER A 148 -8.75 26.97 13.83
C SER A 148 -10.03 27.39 14.56
N HIS A 149 -10.15 28.68 14.83
CA HIS A 149 -11.27 29.26 15.60
C HIS A 149 -12.01 30.32 14.78
N LYS A 150 -13.30 30.55 15.04
CA LYS A 150 -14.09 31.56 14.29
C LYS A 150 -13.49 32.98 14.26
N VAL A 151 -12.67 33.34 15.26
CA VAL A 151 -12.02 34.65 15.34
C VAL A 151 -10.64 34.69 14.69
N ALA A 152 -10.04 33.53 14.44
CA ALA A 152 -8.71 33.36 13.87
C ALA A 152 -8.64 31.96 13.22
N ILE A 153 -8.95 31.90 11.93
CA ILE A 153 -8.92 30.65 11.18
C ILE A 153 -7.48 30.18 10.95
N ASN A 154 -7.29 28.87 10.97
CA ASN A 154 -6.08 28.23 10.46
C ASN A 154 -6.43 27.55 9.13
N GLU A 155 -5.78 28.00 8.05
CA GLU A 155 -6.06 27.51 6.70
C GLU A 155 -5.43 26.15 6.39
N ASN A 156 -4.53 25.64 7.25
CA ASN A 156 -3.73 24.45 6.95
C ASN A 156 -4.61 23.24 6.59
N TYR A 157 -5.53 22.83 7.47
CA TYR A 157 -6.45 21.72 7.17
C TYR A 157 -7.29 21.96 5.90
N GLY A 158 -7.84 23.17 5.74
CA GLY A 158 -8.65 23.49 4.57
C GLY A 158 -7.86 23.47 3.26
N ARG A 159 -6.58 23.86 3.30
CA ARG A 159 -5.68 23.83 2.15
C ARG A 159 -5.32 22.39 1.79
N GLU A 160 -4.83 21.61 2.74
CA GLU A 160 -4.41 20.23 2.46
C GLU A 160 -5.58 19.34 2.06
N LEU A 161 -6.77 19.56 2.64
CA LEU A 161 -7.98 18.85 2.26
C LEU A 161 -8.27 19.01 0.77
N LEU A 162 -8.19 20.23 0.23
CA LEU A 162 -8.41 20.50 -1.20
C LEU A 162 -7.20 20.08 -2.05
N GLU A 163 -6.00 20.48 -1.64
CA GLU A 163 -4.78 20.39 -2.42
C GLU A 163 -4.25 18.96 -2.54
N LEU A 164 -4.08 18.28 -1.40
CA LEU A 164 -3.34 17.01 -1.35
C LEU A 164 -4.24 15.82 -1.06
N PHE A 165 -5.44 16.02 -0.52
CA PHE A 165 -6.28 14.91 -0.05
C PHE A 165 -7.51 14.67 -0.91
N SER A 166 -7.97 15.62 -1.72
CA SER A 166 -9.24 15.42 -2.44
C SER A 166 -9.37 16.00 -3.83
N MET A 167 -8.72 17.10 -4.20
CA MET A 167 -8.95 17.73 -5.52
C MET A 167 -7.67 17.92 -6.33
N GLY A 168 -6.51 18.10 -5.70
CA GLY A 168 -5.31 18.52 -6.43
C GLY A 168 -5.34 20.02 -6.75
N VAL A 169 -4.16 20.65 -6.86
CA VAL A 169 -4.03 22.09 -7.19
C VAL A 169 -4.76 22.47 -8.49
N GLY A 170 -4.70 21.60 -9.49
CA GLY A 170 -5.26 21.89 -10.81
C GLY A 170 -5.03 20.77 -11.81
N MET A 171 -5.68 20.90 -12.97
CA MET A 171 -5.61 19.96 -14.08
C MET A 171 -5.74 20.69 -15.41
N ASN A 172 -5.05 20.23 -16.44
CA ASN A 172 -5.16 20.76 -17.81
C ASN A 172 -4.99 22.29 -17.87
N GLU A 173 -3.95 22.80 -17.22
CA GLU A 173 -3.62 24.22 -17.06
C GLU A 173 -4.55 25.03 -16.14
N ASP A 174 -5.72 24.52 -15.76
CA ASP A 174 -6.70 25.18 -14.89
C ASP A 174 -6.52 24.83 -13.41
N PHE A 175 -6.97 25.72 -12.52
CA PHE A 175 -7.03 25.48 -11.07
C PHE A 175 -8.36 24.83 -10.68
N ASN A 176 -8.32 23.88 -9.73
CA ASN A 176 -9.52 23.16 -9.28
C ASN A 176 -10.31 23.94 -8.20
N TYR A 177 -9.63 24.82 -7.46
CA TYR A 177 -10.20 25.68 -6.43
C TYR A 177 -9.42 26.99 -6.36
N SER A 178 -10.03 28.00 -5.73
CA SER A 178 -9.41 29.30 -5.48
C SER A 178 -8.88 29.42 -4.06
N GLU A 179 -8.05 30.43 -3.81
CA GLU A 179 -7.61 30.78 -2.46
C GLU A 179 -8.78 31.19 -1.53
N ASP A 180 -9.87 31.71 -2.10
CA ASP A 180 -11.07 32.02 -1.33
C ASP A 180 -11.82 30.74 -0.93
N ASP A 181 -11.75 29.68 -1.73
CA ASP A 181 -12.29 28.35 -1.36
C ASP A 181 -11.51 27.73 -0.20
N VAL A 182 -10.18 27.91 -0.16
CA VAL A 182 -9.35 27.47 0.98
C VAL A 182 -9.82 28.15 2.27
N LYS A 183 -10.05 29.46 2.24
CA LYS A 183 -10.55 30.22 3.39
C LYS A 183 -11.96 29.81 3.79
N ALA A 184 -12.85 29.63 2.81
CA ALA A 184 -14.22 29.19 3.07
C ALA A 184 -14.25 27.79 3.71
N CYS A 185 -13.40 26.88 3.21
CA CYS A 185 -13.19 25.55 3.78
C CYS A 185 -12.69 25.67 5.24
N ALA A 186 -11.63 26.43 5.50
CA ALA A 186 -11.09 26.63 6.84
C ALA A 186 -12.12 27.22 7.82
N ARG A 187 -12.93 28.20 7.37
CA ARG A 187 -14.03 28.77 8.15
C ARG A 187 -15.09 27.71 8.50
N ALA A 188 -15.43 26.81 7.57
CA ALA A 188 -16.42 25.76 7.79
C ALA A 188 -15.95 24.69 8.81
N PHE A 189 -14.64 24.46 8.94
CA PHE A 189 -14.08 23.54 9.93
C PHE A 189 -13.83 24.15 11.32
N THR A 190 -14.11 25.44 11.51
CA THR A 190 -14.07 26.05 12.86
C THR A 190 -15.07 25.36 13.80
N GLY A 191 -14.71 25.20 15.07
CA GLY A 191 -15.49 24.45 16.05
C GLY A 191 -15.31 22.93 15.99
N TRP A 192 -14.74 22.35 14.92
CA TRP A 192 -14.34 20.94 14.90
C TRP A 192 -13.02 20.78 15.64
N ASN A 193 -13.02 20.10 16.78
CA ASN A 193 -11.85 20.03 17.65
C ASN A 193 -11.75 18.69 18.38
N ILE A 194 -10.71 18.53 19.18
CA ILE A 194 -10.49 17.38 20.05
C ILE A 194 -11.06 17.72 21.44
N ALA A 195 -11.74 16.76 22.07
CA ALA A 195 -12.21 16.90 23.43
C ALA A 195 -11.02 17.04 24.40
N PRO A 196 -11.16 17.80 25.51
CA PRO A 196 -10.11 17.90 26.51
C PRO A 196 -9.68 16.51 27.01
N PRO A 197 -8.38 16.15 26.95
CA PRO A 197 -7.93 14.84 27.37
C PRO A 197 -7.99 14.69 28.88
N TYR A 198 -8.20 13.47 29.37
CA TYR A 198 -8.03 13.16 30.78
C TYR A 198 -6.55 13.30 31.19
N PRO A 199 -6.25 13.74 32.42
CA PRO A 199 -4.88 13.75 32.93
C PRO A 199 -4.26 12.35 32.83
N PRO A 200 -3.04 12.23 32.26
CA PRO A 200 -2.43 10.92 32.01
C PRO A 200 -2.04 10.18 33.29
N PHE A 201 -1.92 10.88 34.42
CA PHE A 201 -1.70 10.25 35.71
C PHE A 201 -3.00 10.21 36.51
N PRO A 202 -3.40 9.06 37.10
CA PRO A 202 -2.69 7.76 37.16
C PRO A 202 -3.04 6.75 36.05
N TYR A 203 -3.89 7.11 35.07
CA TYR A 203 -4.57 6.15 34.20
C TYR A 203 -3.89 5.84 32.86
N GLY A 204 -2.77 6.51 32.56
CA GLY A 204 -2.14 6.47 31.24
C GLY A 204 -2.75 7.49 30.27
N ARG A 205 -2.19 7.56 29.06
CA ARG A 205 -2.80 8.37 27.98
C ARG A 205 -4.19 7.82 27.68
N SER A 206 -5.18 8.71 27.63
CA SER A 206 -6.51 8.35 27.16
C SER A 206 -6.60 8.60 25.66
N PRO A 207 -7.43 7.85 24.94
CA PRO A 207 -7.61 8.10 23.53
C PRO A 207 -8.26 9.44 23.28
N TRP A 208 -7.97 10.01 22.12
CA TRP A 208 -8.51 11.29 21.73
C TRP A 208 -9.94 11.11 21.20
N GLU A 209 -10.78 12.10 21.45
CA GLU A 209 -12.19 12.08 21.04
C GLU A 209 -12.51 13.33 20.23
N PHE A 210 -13.27 13.17 19.15
CA PHE A 210 -13.80 14.28 18.38
C PHE A 210 -14.85 15.05 19.19
N ARG A 211 -14.87 16.38 19.03
CA ARG A 211 -15.88 17.26 19.59
C ARG A 211 -16.15 18.44 18.66
N TYR A 212 -17.42 18.63 18.31
CA TYR A 212 -17.89 19.87 17.68
C TYR A 212 -18.36 20.87 18.74
N ASP A 213 -17.80 22.09 18.72
CA ASP A 213 -18.22 23.22 19.52
C ASP A 213 -18.92 24.29 18.65
N PRO A 214 -20.27 24.34 18.65
CA PRO A 214 -21.01 25.32 17.85
C PRO A 214 -20.78 26.77 18.29
N ALA A 215 -20.29 27.01 19.51
CA ALA A 215 -19.99 28.35 20.00
C ALA A 215 -18.69 28.90 19.37
N ASP A 216 -17.81 28.03 18.88
CA ASP A 216 -16.55 28.38 18.23
C ASP A 216 -16.59 28.23 16.70
N HIS A 217 -17.71 27.78 16.15
CA HIS A 217 -17.97 27.76 14.72
C HIS A 217 -18.32 29.15 14.17
N ASP A 218 -17.80 29.47 13.00
CA ASP A 218 -18.16 30.63 12.20
C ASP A 218 -19.52 30.40 11.52
N GLN A 219 -20.54 31.14 11.97
CA GLN A 219 -21.92 30.99 11.51
C GLN A 219 -22.29 31.91 10.34
N ASP A 220 -21.33 32.68 9.82
CA ASP A 220 -21.58 33.56 8.67
C ASP A 220 -21.61 32.74 7.38
N ASP A 221 -22.32 33.26 6.37
CA ASP A 221 -22.36 32.65 5.04
C ASP A 221 -20.94 32.55 4.44
N LYS A 222 -20.70 31.44 3.75
CA LYS A 222 -19.45 31.08 3.08
C LYS A 222 -19.77 30.80 1.62
N THR A 223 -18.91 31.25 0.71
CA THR A 223 -18.98 30.86 -0.69
C THR A 223 -17.88 29.84 -0.93
N PHE A 224 -18.24 28.64 -1.35
CA PHE A 224 -17.32 27.54 -1.60
C PHE A 224 -17.70 26.86 -2.91
N LEU A 225 -16.75 26.70 -3.82
CA LEU A 225 -16.91 26.10 -5.15
C LEU A 225 -18.12 26.68 -5.92
N GLY A 226 -18.29 28.00 -5.80
CA GLY A 226 -19.36 28.77 -6.45
C GLY A 226 -20.74 28.70 -5.77
N GLN A 227 -20.87 28.02 -4.63
CA GLN A 227 -22.11 27.90 -3.87
C GLN A 227 -22.05 28.68 -2.55
N THR A 228 -23.09 29.45 -2.23
CA THR A 228 -23.16 30.28 -1.02
C THR A 228 -24.20 29.77 -0.03
N GLY A 229 -23.81 29.66 1.23
CA GLY A 229 -24.69 29.29 2.34
C GLY A 229 -23.94 29.28 3.67
N ASN A 230 -24.66 29.02 4.76
CA ASN A 230 -24.04 28.82 6.07
C ASN A 230 -23.51 27.39 6.17
N TRP A 231 -22.37 27.15 5.53
CA TRP A 231 -21.75 25.83 5.42
C TRP A 231 -20.98 25.44 6.68
N ASN A 232 -21.13 24.19 7.09
CA ASN A 232 -20.30 23.50 8.08
C ASN A 232 -19.35 22.51 7.38
N GLY A 233 -18.42 21.90 8.14
CA GLY A 233 -17.44 20.96 7.61
C GLY A 233 -18.06 19.82 6.81
N ASP A 234 -19.17 19.24 7.27
CA ASP A 234 -19.86 18.16 6.56
C ASP A 234 -20.44 18.62 5.20
N ASP A 235 -20.97 19.84 5.10
CA ASP A 235 -21.42 20.40 3.83
C ASP A 235 -20.25 20.52 2.83
N ILE A 236 -19.09 20.98 3.31
CA ILE A 236 -17.88 21.11 2.49
C ILE A 236 -17.43 19.75 1.97
N LEU A 237 -17.40 18.72 2.82
CA LEU A 237 -17.04 17.36 2.41
C LEU A 237 -17.99 16.81 1.34
N ASN A 238 -19.29 17.09 1.46
CA ASN A 238 -20.29 16.68 0.47
C ASN A 238 -20.05 17.38 -0.87
N MET A 239 -19.73 18.67 -0.86
CA MET A 239 -19.42 19.43 -2.08
C MET A 239 -18.12 18.98 -2.74
N ILE A 240 -17.11 18.62 -1.94
CA ILE A 240 -15.83 18.05 -2.43
C ILE A 240 -16.09 16.70 -3.10
N ALA A 241 -16.75 15.75 -2.41
CA ALA A 241 -17.02 14.42 -2.96
C ALA A 241 -17.85 14.49 -4.26
N ALA A 242 -18.75 15.46 -4.40
CA ALA A 242 -19.53 15.66 -5.60
C ALA A 242 -18.78 16.35 -6.77
N ASN A 243 -17.54 16.81 -6.57
CA ASN A 243 -16.79 17.55 -7.56
C ASN A 243 -16.04 16.63 -8.55
N GLN A 244 -16.02 16.99 -9.84
CA GLN A 244 -15.29 16.25 -10.88
C GLN A 244 -13.78 16.15 -10.58
N ALA A 245 -13.19 17.21 -10.02
CA ALA A 245 -11.77 17.21 -9.64
C ALA A 245 -11.45 16.08 -8.66
N THR A 246 -12.40 15.71 -7.79
CA THR A 246 -12.22 14.62 -6.82
C THR A 246 -12.25 13.25 -7.45
N ALA A 247 -13.19 12.99 -8.36
CA ALA A 247 -13.20 11.74 -9.13
C ALA A 247 -11.88 11.55 -9.89
N ARG A 248 -11.39 12.61 -10.53
CA ARG A 248 -10.12 12.64 -11.27
C ARG A 248 -8.92 12.44 -10.35
N PHE A 249 -8.92 13.09 -9.17
CA PHE A 249 -7.87 12.99 -8.17
C PHE A 249 -7.69 11.54 -7.68
N ILE A 250 -8.79 10.89 -7.27
CA ILE A 250 -8.79 9.50 -6.81
C ILE A 250 -8.36 8.58 -7.95
N SER A 251 -8.92 8.75 -9.15
CA SER A 251 -8.62 7.91 -10.32
C SER A 251 -7.13 7.93 -10.67
N ARG A 252 -6.49 9.10 -10.63
CA ARG A 252 -5.06 9.24 -10.91
C ARG A 252 -4.18 8.64 -9.81
N HIS A 253 -4.57 8.77 -8.54
CA HIS A 253 -3.90 8.06 -7.45
C HIS A 253 -4.03 6.54 -7.56
N MET A 254 -5.23 6.02 -7.88
CA MET A 254 -5.45 4.59 -8.10
C MET A 254 -4.61 4.07 -9.26
N TYR A 255 -4.53 4.81 -10.37
CA TYR A 255 -3.62 4.48 -11.47
C TYR A 255 -2.17 4.44 -11.01
N ASN A 256 -1.69 5.49 -10.32
CA ASN A 256 -0.32 5.56 -9.80
C ASN A 256 0.01 4.36 -8.90
N PHE A 257 -0.92 4.00 -8.02
CA PHE A 257 -0.69 3.01 -6.99
C PHE A 257 -0.85 1.57 -7.48
N PHE A 258 -1.80 1.29 -8.39
CA PHE A 258 -2.14 -0.07 -8.84
C PHE A 258 -1.68 -0.40 -10.28
N VAL A 259 -1.46 0.58 -11.14
CA VAL A 259 -1.14 0.34 -12.57
C VAL A 259 0.33 0.65 -12.86
N ALA A 260 0.72 1.93 -12.89
CA ALA A 260 2.07 2.35 -13.26
C ALA A 260 2.41 3.70 -12.62
N ASP A 261 3.69 3.99 -12.42
CA ASP A 261 4.14 5.23 -11.78
C ASP A 261 3.64 6.49 -12.51
N GLU A 262 3.22 7.50 -11.76
CA GLU A 262 2.78 8.81 -12.22
C GLU A 262 3.63 9.93 -11.63
N VAL A 263 3.53 11.14 -12.21
CA VAL A 263 4.15 12.33 -11.63
C VAL A 263 3.43 12.74 -10.32
N PRO A 264 4.08 13.46 -9.40
CA PRO A 264 3.46 13.88 -8.14
C PRO A 264 2.35 14.93 -8.35
N VAL A 265 1.43 15.03 -7.39
CA VAL A 265 0.21 15.88 -7.44
C VAL A 265 0.48 17.33 -7.88
N PRO A 266 1.52 18.02 -7.39
CA PRO A 266 1.81 19.40 -7.81
C PRO A 266 2.08 19.56 -9.31
N SER A 267 2.48 18.47 -9.99
CA SER A 267 2.76 18.46 -11.44
C SER A 267 1.52 18.20 -12.29
N TRP A 268 0.39 17.80 -11.70
CA TRP A 268 -0.80 17.34 -12.44
C TRP A 268 -1.45 18.42 -13.29
N ARG A 269 -1.37 19.69 -12.85
CA ARG A 269 -1.89 20.82 -13.63
C ARG A 269 -1.20 20.96 -14.99
N GLN A 270 0.07 20.59 -15.07
CA GLN A 270 0.92 20.80 -16.26
C GLN A 270 1.22 19.49 -17.01
N THR A 271 0.96 18.35 -16.37
CA THR A 271 1.30 17.04 -16.92
C THR A 271 0.02 16.20 -17.00
N PRO A 272 -0.47 15.89 -18.21
CA PRO A 272 -1.63 15.02 -18.37
C PRO A 272 -1.34 13.62 -17.82
N PRO A 273 -2.37 12.87 -17.40
CA PRO A 273 -2.22 11.48 -17.02
C PRO A 273 -1.73 10.62 -18.19
N LYS A 274 -1.01 9.54 -17.88
CA LYS A 274 -0.48 8.59 -18.87
C LYS A 274 -1.57 7.82 -19.60
N ASP A 275 -2.71 7.58 -18.95
CA ASP A 275 -3.85 6.84 -19.51
C ASP A 275 -5.17 7.59 -19.28
N GLU A 276 -5.47 8.52 -20.18
CA GLU A 276 -6.74 9.28 -20.17
C GLU A 276 -7.98 8.38 -20.28
N GLY A 277 -7.88 7.23 -20.96
CA GLY A 277 -9.01 6.34 -21.19
C GLY A 277 -9.45 5.65 -19.90
N LEU A 278 -8.51 4.99 -19.22
CA LEU A 278 -8.80 4.34 -17.94
C LEU A 278 -9.26 5.36 -16.88
N LEU A 279 -8.65 6.55 -16.82
CA LEU A 279 -9.08 7.57 -15.85
C LEU A 279 -10.52 8.02 -16.10
N ALA A 280 -10.92 8.21 -17.36
CA ALA A 280 -12.31 8.55 -17.68
C ALA A 280 -13.30 7.45 -17.26
N ASP A 281 -12.94 6.17 -17.45
CA ASP A 281 -13.76 5.04 -17.01
C ASP A 281 -13.90 4.97 -15.48
N LEU A 282 -12.81 5.26 -14.75
CA LEU A 282 -12.80 5.31 -13.29
C LEU A 282 -13.62 6.50 -12.76
N GLU A 283 -13.48 7.68 -13.36
CA GLU A 283 -14.28 8.86 -13.02
C GLU A 283 -15.78 8.61 -13.23
N GLN A 284 -16.15 8.01 -14.36
CA GLN A 284 -17.53 7.64 -14.63
C GLN A 284 -18.05 6.64 -13.60
N THR A 285 -17.25 5.61 -13.28
CA THR A 285 -17.59 4.61 -12.26
C THR A 285 -17.79 5.26 -10.88
N TYR A 286 -16.94 6.23 -10.51
CA TYR A 286 -17.06 6.96 -9.25
C TYR A 286 -18.43 7.63 -9.12
N PHE A 287 -18.91 8.33 -10.15
CA PHE A 287 -20.23 8.96 -10.09
C PHE A 287 -21.39 7.97 -10.20
N ASP A 288 -21.30 6.97 -11.09
CA ASP A 288 -22.38 6.00 -11.32
C ASP A 288 -22.64 5.09 -10.10
N SER A 289 -21.59 4.81 -9.32
CA SER A 289 -21.68 4.02 -8.09
C SER A 289 -22.04 4.85 -6.85
N GLY A 290 -22.10 6.17 -6.96
CA GLY A 290 -22.31 7.06 -5.82
C GLY A 290 -21.09 7.14 -4.90
N TYR A 291 -19.88 7.22 -5.49
CA TYR A 291 -18.57 7.41 -4.82
C TYR A 291 -17.99 6.15 -4.17
N ASP A 292 -18.31 4.97 -4.70
CA ASP A 292 -17.87 3.69 -4.15
C ASP A 292 -16.48 3.27 -4.68
N ILE A 293 -15.53 3.09 -3.76
CA ILE A 293 -14.14 2.75 -4.11
C ILE A 293 -14.02 1.29 -4.55
N THR A 294 -14.85 0.37 -4.04
CA THR A 294 -14.88 -1.04 -4.48
C THR A 294 -15.28 -1.13 -5.95
N ALA A 295 -16.28 -0.36 -6.39
CA ALA A 295 -16.69 -0.28 -7.78
C ALA A 295 -15.54 0.24 -8.68
N MET A 296 -14.82 1.29 -8.25
CA MET A 296 -13.66 1.78 -8.99
C MET A 296 -12.54 0.73 -9.09
N LEU A 297 -12.25 0.01 -8.00
CA LEU A 297 -11.25 -1.06 -8.00
C LEU A 297 -11.64 -2.20 -8.95
N ASN A 298 -12.93 -2.54 -9.02
CA ASN A 298 -13.44 -3.52 -9.98
C ASN A 298 -13.18 -3.08 -11.44
N THR A 299 -13.49 -1.83 -11.77
CA THR A 299 -13.19 -1.25 -13.09
C THR A 299 -11.68 -1.29 -13.37
N LEU A 300 -10.86 -0.91 -12.39
CA LEU A 300 -9.40 -0.87 -12.53
C LEU A 300 -8.82 -2.25 -12.79
N PHE A 301 -9.09 -3.25 -11.94
CA PHE A 301 -8.50 -4.59 -12.05
C PHE A 301 -8.97 -5.32 -13.31
N ASN A 302 -10.17 -5.03 -13.81
CA ASN A 302 -10.64 -5.66 -15.04
C ASN A 302 -10.19 -4.97 -16.33
N SER A 303 -9.56 -3.79 -16.23
CA SER A 303 -9.06 -3.03 -17.39
C SER A 303 -7.88 -3.70 -18.09
N GLU A 304 -7.77 -3.48 -19.40
CA GLU A 304 -6.59 -3.91 -20.17
C GLU A 304 -5.32 -3.17 -19.74
N SER A 305 -5.43 -1.91 -19.34
CA SER A 305 -4.29 -1.13 -18.84
C SER A 305 -3.69 -1.77 -17.59
N PHE A 306 -4.52 -2.24 -16.65
CA PHE A 306 -4.03 -2.98 -15.49
C PHE A 306 -3.41 -4.32 -15.88
N LYS A 307 -4.11 -5.13 -16.69
CA LYS A 307 -3.66 -6.48 -17.06
C LYS A 307 -2.33 -6.48 -17.84
N ASN A 308 -2.06 -5.42 -18.59
CA ASN A 308 -0.85 -5.27 -19.40
C ASN A 308 0.29 -4.50 -18.69
N ALA A 309 0.08 -3.97 -17.48
CA ALA A 309 1.06 -3.16 -16.74
C ALA A 309 2.03 -3.99 -15.87
N GLN A 310 2.39 -5.20 -16.29
CA GLN A 310 3.33 -6.04 -15.54
C GLN A 310 4.71 -5.38 -15.48
N TYR A 311 5.31 -5.30 -14.28
CA TYR A 311 6.64 -4.71 -14.05
C TYR A 311 6.73 -3.22 -14.41
N ALA A 312 5.58 -2.52 -14.48
CA ALA A 312 5.51 -1.11 -14.83
C ALA A 312 5.72 -0.17 -13.63
N LYS A 313 5.82 -0.72 -12.42
CA LYS A 313 6.02 0.04 -11.18
C LYS A 313 7.22 -0.47 -10.38
N VAL A 314 7.94 0.44 -9.74
CA VAL A 314 8.88 0.09 -8.67
C VAL A 314 8.12 -0.30 -7.39
N LYS A 315 8.45 -1.43 -6.79
CA LYS A 315 7.93 -1.86 -5.48
C LYS A 315 8.23 -0.81 -4.43
N ASN A 316 7.23 -0.34 -3.69
CA ASN A 316 7.51 0.45 -2.49
C ASN A 316 8.16 -0.45 -1.41
N PRO A 317 8.85 0.14 -0.42
CA PRO A 317 9.53 -0.66 0.60
C PRO A 317 8.65 -1.63 1.41
N ALA A 318 7.40 -1.28 1.71
CA ALA A 318 6.48 -2.18 2.41
C ALA A 318 6.11 -3.38 1.53
N GLU A 319 5.90 -3.17 0.22
CA GLU A 319 5.69 -4.23 -0.77
C GLU A 319 6.90 -5.16 -0.89
N MET A 320 8.11 -4.59 -0.92
CA MET A 320 9.36 -5.37 -0.96
C MET A 320 9.47 -6.28 0.26
N VAL A 321 9.27 -5.74 1.46
CA VAL A 321 9.44 -6.47 2.72
C VAL A 321 8.34 -7.51 2.91
N ALA A 322 7.07 -7.10 2.90
CA ALA A 322 5.96 -8.02 3.11
C ALA A 322 5.87 -9.06 1.98
N GLY A 323 6.13 -8.67 0.73
CA GLY A 323 6.14 -9.57 -0.42
C GLY A 323 7.22 -10.63 -0.37
N THR A 324 8.43 -10.27 0.05
CA THR A 324 9.52 -11.24 0.22
C THR A 324 9.20 -12.22 1.34
N LEU A 325 8.79 -11.75 2.53
CA LEU A 325 8.41 -12.61 3.65
C LEU A 325 7.29 -13.57 3.25
N ARG A 326 6.30 -13.07 2.50
CA ARG A 326 5.19 -13.84 2.00
C ARG A 326 5.59 -14.91 1.00
N MET A 327 6.58 -14.65 0.16
CA MET A 327 7.10 -15.58 -0.85
C MET A 327 7.94 -16.70 -0.23
N VAL A 328 8.81 -16.36 0.73
CA VAL A 328 9.68 -17.34 1.41
C VAL A 328 8.97 -18.08 2.55
N GLY A 329 7.76 -17.64 2.92
CA GLY A 329 6.94 -18.26 3.95
C GLY A 329 7.43 -18.00 5.37
N ASP A 330 8.20 -16.94 5.59
CA ASP A 330 8.66 -16.58 6.93
C ASP A 330 7.59 -15.77 7.67
N HIS A 331 7.41 -16.04 8.97
CA HIS A 331 6.38 -15.41 9.82
C HIS A 331 4.92 -15.53 9.32
N ARG A 332 4.57 -16.59 8.56
CA ARG A 332 3.20 -16.84 8.06
C ARG A 332 2.39 -17.84 8.90
N ASP A 333 2.97 -18.98 9.22
CA ASP A 333 2.25 -20.08 9.89
C ASP A 333 2.57 -20.17 11.39
N GLU A 334 3.51 -19.35 11.87
CA GLU A 334 3.95 -19.33 13.25
C GLU A 334 4.08 -17.89 13.76
N ILE A 335 3.55 -17.64 14.97
CA ILE A 335 3.81 -16.40 15.70
C ILE A 335 5.10 -16.58 16.50
N LYS A 336 6.17 -15.93 16.03
CA LYS A 336 7.50 -16.01 16.61
C LYS A 336 8.15 -14.63 16.80
N PRO A 337 9.16 -14.51 17.68
CA PRO A 337 9.97 -13.29 17.80
C PRO A 337 10.68 -12.91 16.49
N GLY A 338 11.05 -11.65 16.32
CA GLY A 338 11.76 -11.13 15.13
C GLY A 338 10.96 -10.17 14.26
N MET A 339 9.63 -10.11 14.45
CA MET A 339 8.77 -9.21 13.65
C MET A 339 9.05 -7.73 13.92
N PHE A 340 9.58 -7.37 15.09
CA PHE A 340 9.97 -5.98 15.36
C PHE A 340 11.06 -5.53 14.39
N GLU A 341 12.14 -6.30 14.26
CA GLU A 341 13.26 -6.02 13.37
C GLU A 341 12.79 -5.95 11.91
N LEU A 342 11.98 -6.92 11.47
CA LEU A 342 11.39 -6.93 10.13
C LEU A 342 10.53 -5.70 9.84
N SER A 343 9.81 -5.20 10.86
CA SER A 343 8.96 -4.03 10.69
C SER A 343 9.74 -2.72 10.50
N GLN A 344 11.05 -2.71 10.81
CA GLN A 344 11.93 -1.56 10.58
C GLN A 344 12.56 -1.56 9.19
N GLU A 345 12.55 -2.68 8.47
CA GLU A 345 13.16 -2.79 7.14
C GLU A 345 12.59 -1.81 6.11
N PRO A 346 11.25 -1.54 6.05
CA PRO A 346 10.72 -0.52 5.15
C PRO A 346 11.35 0.86 5.38
N LYS A 347 11.65 1.22 6.64
CA LYS A 347 12.28 2.49 7.02
C LYS A 347 13.70 2.59 6.45
N TYR A 348 14.50 1.53 6.56
CA TYR A 348 15.87 1.52 6.01
C TYR A 348 15.90 1.60 4.48
N MET A 349 14.80 1.21 3.84
CA MET A 349 14.58 1.32 2.40
C MET A 349 13.86 2.62 1.98
N GLY A 350 13.65 3.58 2.90
CA GLY A 350 13.11 4.91 2.61
C GLY A 350 11.63 5.16 2.97
N MET A 351 10.94 4.18 3.56
CA MET A 351 9.53 4.30 3.96
C MET A 351 9.34 4.03 5.46
N ASP A 352 9.45 5.07 6.27
CA ASP A 352 9.16 5.03 7.70
C ASP A 352 7.64 4.97 7.92
N LEU A 353 7.06 3.76 7.96
CA LEU A 353 5.61 3.56 8.08
C LEU A 353 5.02 4.37 9.23
N MET A 354 3.83 4.95 9.03
CA MET A 354 3.19 5.90 9.97
C MET A 354 4.00 7.19 10.23
N ASN A 355 5.00 7.51 9.39
CA ASN A 355 5.81 8.72 9.48
C ASN A 355 6.23 9.24 8.09
N PRO A 356 5.28 9.65 7.23
CA PRO A 356 5.62 10.26 5.95
C PRO A 356 6.56 11.47 6.14
N PRO A 357 7.51 11.69 5.22
CA PRO A 357 8.54 12.73 5.37
C PRO A 357 7.95 14.15 5.29
N THR A 358 6.85 14.33 4.56
CA THR A 358 6.12 15.59 4.40
C THR A 358 4.61 15.33 4.32
N VAL A 359 3.82 16.40 4.29
CA VAL A 359 2.36 16.32 4.06
C VAL A 359 2.00 15.81 2.66
N GLU A 360 2.94 15.88 1.70
CA GLU A 360 2.80 15.30 0.35
C GLU A 360 2.99 13.77 0.34
N GLY A 361 3.40 13.18 1.46
CA GLY A 361 3.61 11.75 1.60
C GLY A 361 4.97 11.28 1.10
N TRP A 362 4.98 10.08 0.52
CA TRP A 362 6.19 9.53 -0.09
C TRP A 362 6.16 9.70 -1.59
N HIS A 363 7.30 10.08 -2.14
CA HIS A 363 7.53 10.03 -3.56
C HIS A 363 7.53 8.57 -4.04
N THR A 364 7.18 8.34 -5.31
CA THR A 364 6.99 6.98 -5.84
C THR A 364 7.89 6.71 -7.05
N GLY A 365 7.88 5.46 -7.53
CA GLY A 365 8.67 5.05 -8.70
C GLY A 365 10.16 5.00 -8.42
N HIS A 366 10.97 5.51 -9.35
CA HIS A 366 12.43 5.43 -9.26
C HIS A 366 13.03 6.14 -8.04
N GLU A 367 12.30 7.03 -7.38
CA GLU A 367 12.77 7.68 -6.15
C GLU A 367 12.90 6.70 -4.97
N TRP A 368 12.29 5.51 -5.04
CA TRP A 368 12.56 4.42 -4.10
C TRP A 368 13.94 3.78 -4.27
N ILE A 369 14.65 4.09 -5.35
CA ILE A 369 15.93 3.48 -5.72
C ILE A 369 17.00 4.57 -5.77
N ASP A 370 17.72 4.73 -4.67
CA ASP A 370 18.98 5.47 -4.59
C ASP A 370 20.14 4.53 -4.22
N SER A 371 21.38 5.04 -4.21
CA SER A 371 22.55 4.19 -3.98
C SER A 371 22.60 3.55 -2.59
N GLY A 372 21.94 4.15 -1.58
CA GLY A 372 21.83 3.59 -0.23
C GLY A 372 20.66 2.61 -0.12
N THR A 373 19.46 3.05 -0.50
CA THR A 373 18.24 2.23 -0.39
C THR A 373 18.29 0.97 -1.26
N LEU A 374 18.92 1.03 -2.44
CA LEU A 374 19.09 -0.14 -3.30
C LEU A 374 19.89 -1.27 -2.62
N VAL A 375 20.93 -0.92 -1.84
CA VAL A 375 21.75 -1.91 -1.14
C VAL A 375 20.93 -2.63 -0.07
N GLU A 376 20.15 -1.89 0.72
CA GLU A 376 19.28 -2.48 1.74
C GLU A 376 18.22 -3.40 1.12
N ARG A 377 17.60 -2.95 0.02
CA ARG A 377 16.59 -3.74 -0.72
C ARG A 377 17.17 -5.05 -1.26
N ILE A 378 18.34 -4.99 -1.90
CA ILE A 378 19.02 -6.18 -2.43
C ILE A 378 19.43 -7.11 -1.29
N ASN A 379 20.06 -6.58 -0.24
CA ASN A 379 20.53 -7.39 0.89
C ASN A 379 19.38 -8.13 1.55
N PHE A 380 18.26 -7.44 1.80
CA PHE A 380 17.07 -8.04 2.41
C PHE A 380 16.52 -9.17 1.53
N ALA A 381 16.22 -8.88 0.26
CA ALA A 381 15.63 -9.87 -0.63
C ALA A 381 16.57 -11.07 -0.87
N ALA A 382 17.85 -10.82 -1.11
CA ALA A 382 18.84 -11.86 -1.37
C ALA A 382 19.14 -12.72 -0.13
N ASP A 383 19.13 -12.14 1.08
CA ASP A 383 19.31 -12.91 2.31
C ASP A 383 18.14 -13.90 2.49
N TYR A 384 16.89 -13.41 2.44
CA TYR A 384 15.73 -14.27 2.65
C TYR A 384 15.55 -15.32 1.55
N LEU A 385 15.76 -14.98 0.28
CA LEU A 385 15.68 -15.95 -0.82
C LEU A 385 16.82 -16.98 -0.81
N GLY A 386 17.94 -16.66 -0.18
CA GLY A 386 19.08 -17.58 -0.01
C GLY A 386 18.91 -18.60 1.11
N ARG A 387 17.97 -18.38 2.05
CA ARG A 387 17.72 -19.25 3.20
C ARG A 387 16.93 -20.49 2.79
N THR A 388 17.65 -21.52 2.35
CA THR A 388 17.09 -22.80 1.85
C THR A 388 16.33 -23.62 2.88
N GLU A 389 16.36 -23.23 4.15
CA GLU A 389 15.57 -23.79 5.24
C GLU A 389 14.15 -23.23 5.34
N LEU A 390 13.88 -22.08 4.70
CA LEU A 390 12.56 -21.45 4.76
C LEU A 390 11.53 -22.23 3.92
N PRO A 391 10.27 -22.38 4.39
CA PRO A 391 9.28 -23.24 3.73
C PRO A 391 9.02 -22.89 2.26
N GLY A 392 8.91 -21.60 1.94
CA GLY A 392 8.69 -21.13 0.57
C GLY A 392 9.88 -21.41 -0.34
N VAL A 393 11.11 -21.24 0.16
CA VAL A 393 12.33 -21.56 -0.59
C VAL A 393 12.44 -23.08 -0.82
N GLN A 394 12.15 -23.90 0.19
CA GLN A 394 12.09 -25.36 0.05
C GLN A 394 11.05 -25.81 -0.97
N SER A 395 9.87 -25.17 -0.99
CA SER A 395 8.83 -25.44 -1.98
C SER A 395 9.33 -25.13 -3.40
N MET A 396 9.99 -23.98 -3.61
CA MET A 396 10.59 -23.62 -4.90
C MET A 396 11.66 -24.63 -5.35
N ILE A 397 12.57 -25.04 -4.46
CA ILE A 397 13.62 -26.02 -4.78
C ILE A 397 13.02 -27.38 -5.12
N THR A 398 12.01 -27.82 -4.37
CA THR A 398 11.29 -29.08 -4.64
C THR A 398 10.62 -29.04 -6.01
N ARG A 399 10.01 -27.90 -6.37
CA ARG A 399 9.40 -27.67 -7.69
C ARG A 399 10.44 -27.71 -8.81
N LEU A 400 11.64 -27.14 -8.61
CA LEU A 400 12.73 -27.24 -9.58
C LEU A 400 13.16 -28.70 -9.79
N MET A 401 13.37 -29.47 -8.72
CA MET A 401 13.73 -30.88 -8.83
C MET A 401 12.65 -31.72 -9.55
N ALA A 402 11.38 -31.34 -9.43
CA ALA A 402 10.26 -32.03 -10.09
C ALA A 402 10.20 -31.84 -11.61
N GLN A 403 10.95 -30.89 -12.19
CA GLN A 403 10.93 -30.62 -13.63
C GLN A 403 11.75 -31.61 -14.48
N GLY A 404 12.56 -32.46 -13.85
CA GLY A 404 13.31 -33.52 -14.54
C GLY A 404 14.52 -33.99 -13.75
N ASP A 405 15.12 -35.11 -14.19
CA ASP A 405 16.32 -35.69 -13.55
C ASP A 405 17.57 -34.82 -13.72
N SER A 406 17.59 -33.98 -14.77
CA SER A 406 18.66 -33.01 -15.02
C SER A 406 18.10 -31.73 -15.64
N LEU A 407 18.58 -30.58 -15.17
CA LEU A 407 18.27 -29.27 -15.73
C LEU A 407 19.51 -28.67 -16.39
N SER A 408 19.37 -28.18 -17.63
CA SER A 408 20.40 -27.34 -18.25
C SER A 408 20.49 -25.98 -17.53
N PRO A 409 21.62 -25.26 -17.65
CA PRO A 409 21.75 -23.90 -17.09
C PRO A 409 20.62 -22.96 -17.51
N GLU A 410 20.18 -23.03 -18.77
CA GLU A 410 19.08 -22.24 -19.31
C GLU A 410 17.76 -22.59 -18.63
N GLN A 411 17.42 -23.88 -18.57
CA GLN A 411 16.19 -24.35 -17.92
C GLN A 411 16.17 -24.00 -16.44
N PHE A 412 17.31 -24.12 -15.77
CA PHE A 412 17.45 -23.79 -14.36
C PHE A 412 17.23 -22.30 -14.10
N VAL A 413 17.86 -21.41 -14.87
CA VAL A 413 17.69 -19.95 -14.72
C VAL A 413 16.24 -19.53 -15.00
N ASP A 414 15.66 -20.00 -16.11
CA ASP A 414 14.29 -19.65 -16.49
C ASP A 414 13.28 -20.11 -15.44
N SER A 415 13.49 -21.31 -14.89
CA SER A 415 12.60 -21.86 -13.86
C SER A 415 12.76 -21.17 -12.51
N CYS A 416 13.98 -20.76 -12.14
CA CYS A 416 14.18 -19.93 -10.95
C CYS A 416 13.51 -18.57 -11.10
N ALA A 417 13.62 -17.92 -12.26
CA ALA A 417 12.96 -16.64 -12.53
C ALA A 417 11.43 -16.75 -12.51
N ASP A 418 10.87 -17.85 -13.03
CA ASP A 418 9.43 -18.14 -12.94
C ASP A 418 8.97 -18.30 -11.49
N LEU A 419 9.70 -19.07 -10.67
CA LEU A 419 9.33 -19.36 -9.29
C LEU A 419 9.45 -18.16 -8.34
N VAL A 420 10.46 -17.31 -8.54
CA VAL A 420 10.70 -16.11 -7.70
C VAL A 420 9.72 -14.97 -8.00
N GLY A 421 8.92 -15.06 -9.05
CA GLY A 421 7.86 -14.06 -9.29
C GLY A 421 7.43 -13.86 -10.74
N CYS A 422 7.53 -14.90 -11.57
CA CYS A 422 7.26 -14.84 -13.01
C CYS A 422 8.07 -13.76 -13.74
N LEU A 423 9.31 -13.52 -13.30
CA LEU A 423 10.10 -12.35 -13.73
C LEU A 423 10.41 -12.37 -15.23
N ASN A 424 10.19 -11.23 -15.88
CA ASN A 424 10.61 -10.98 -17.25
C ASN A 424 12.04 -10.43 -17.26
N LEU A 425 13.03 -11.33 -17.25
CA LEU A 425 14.45 -10.95 -17.32
C LEU A 425 14.79 -10.36 -18.70
N THR A 426 15.59 -9.30 -18.70
CA THR A 426 16.21 -8.80 -19.94
C THR A 426 17.17 -9.84 -20.52
N GLU A 427 17.40 -9.80 -21.84
CA GLU A 427 18.32 -10.74 -22.51
C GLU A 427 19.72 -10.70 -21.90
N ASP A 428 20.24 -9.50 -21.63
CA ASP A 428 21.55 -9.30 -21.00
C ASP A 428 21.63 -9.88 -19.58
N THR A 429 20.64 -9.63 -18.72
CA THR A 429 20.60 -10.20 -17.36
C THR A 429 20.51 -11.72 -17.43
N ARG A 430 19.61 -12.24 -18.28
CA ARG A 430 19.40 -13.67 -18.45
C ARG A 430 20.67 -14.39 -18.90
N ASP A 431 21.37 -13.85 -19.89
CA ASP A 431 22.61 -14.44 -20.41
C ASP A 431 23.73 -14.47 -19.36
N GLN A 432 23.82 -13.45 -18.51
CA GLN A 432 24.78 -13.42 -17.40
C GLN A 432 24.46 -14.48 -16.33
N LEU A 433 23.19 -14.66 -15.99
CA LEU A 433 22.75 -15.71 -15.07
C LEU A 433 23.03 -17.11 -15.63
N ILE A 434 22.79 -17.33 -16.93
CA ILE A 434 23.09 -18.59 -17.61
C ILE A 434 24.59 -18.85 -17.63
N ALA A 435 25.40 -17.83 -17.94
CA ALA A 435 26.86 -17.94 -17.91
C ALA A 435 27.38 -18.24 -16.50
N HIS A 436 26.75 -17.70 -15.45
CA HIS A 436 27.05 -18.04 -14.06
C HIS A 436 26.68 -19.50 -13.76
N ALA A 437 25.45 -19.92 -14.07
CA ALA A 437 24.96 -21.28 -13.87
C ALA A 437 25.80 -22.32 -14.63
N GLY A 438 26.25 -22.00 -15.84
CA GLY A 438 27.04 -22.86 -16.70
C GLY A 438 28.40 -23.25 -16.12
N ARG A 439 28.96 -22.47 -15.18
CA ARG A 439 30.22 -22.81 -14.49
C ARG A 439 30.10 -24.07 -13.64
N GLY A 440 28.92 -24.35 -13.12
CA GLY A 440 28.61 -25.57 -12.36
C GLY A 440 28.06 -26.71 -13.22
N GLY A 441 27.85 -26.49 -14.52
CA GLY A 441 27.18 -27.44 -15.41
C GLY A 441 25.72 -27.69 -15.03
N ASN A 442 25.14 -28.76 -15.59
CA ASN A 442 23.76 -29.17 -15.33
C ASN A 442 23.53 -29.46 -13.84
N LEU A 443 22.32 -29.19 -13.36
CA LEU A 443 21.89 -29.64 -12.04
C LEU A 443 21.27 -31.04 -12.14
N THR A 444 21.64 -31.91 -11.21
CA THR A 444 21.10 -33.27 -11.04
C THR A 444 20.76 -33.49 -9.55
N HIS A 445 19.93 -34.49 -9.24
CA HIS A 445 19.48 -34.75 -7.86
C HIS A 445 19.31 -36.25 -7.52
N GLY A 446 20.02 -37.13 -8.25
CA GLY A 446 19.91 -38.58 -8.09
C GLY A 446 20.46 -39.14 -6.77
N SER A 447 21.50 -38.50 -6.22
CA SER A 447 22.16 -38.84 -4.96
C SER A 447 21.98 -37.76 -3.89
N ASP A 448 22.25 -38.09 -2.62
CA ASP A 448 22.17 -37.11 -1.51
C ASP A 448 23.16 -35.95 -1.68
N ALA A 449 24.35 -36.23 -2.21
CA ALA A 449 25.35 -35.20 -2.49
C ALA A 449 24.88 -34.24 -3.61
N GLU A 450 24.27 -34.78 -4.67
CA GLU A 450 23.68 -33.98 -5.73
C GLU A 450 22.48 -33.16 -5.24
N ARG A 451 21.61 -33.71 -4.38
CA ARG A 451 20.51 -32.96 -3.75
C ARG A 451 21.00 -31.80 -2.90
N ALA A 452 22.06 -32.00 -2.11
CA ALA A 452 22.66 -30.94 -1.31
C ALA A 452 23.23 -29.82 -2.19
N GLU A 453 23.93 -30.19 -3.27
CA GLU A 453 24.49 -29.23 -4.22
C GLU A 453 23.40 -28.50 -5.02
N PHE A 454 22.35 -29.20 -5.44
CA PHE A 454 21.18 -28.62 -6.09
C PHE A 454 20.53 -27.56 -5.20
N THR A 455 20.34 -27.89 -3.92
CA THR A 455 19.77 -26.99 -2.91
C THR A 455 20.62 -25.73 -2.76
N ARG A 456 21.93 -25.90 -2.57
CA ARG A 456 22.89 -24.79 -2.45
C ARG A 456 22.87 -23.87 -3.68
N ARG A 457 22.98 -24.44 -4.87
CA ARG A 457 22.99 -23.69 -6.14
C ARG A 457 21.65 -23.00 -6.41
N SER A 458 20.53 -23.60 -6.01
CA SER A 458 19.20 -22.98 -6.12
C SER A 458 19.08 -21.77 -5.21
N GLY A 459 19.49 -21.89 -3.94
CA GLY A 459 19.59 -20.76 -3.02
C GLY A 459 20.42 -19.63 -3.63
N GLU A 460 21.65 -19.90 -4.04
CA GLU A 460 22.54 -18.92 -4.68
C GLU A 460 21.91 -18.25 -5.91
N MET A 461 21.24 -19.02 -6.77
CA MET A 461 20.57 -18.47 -7.95
C MET A 461 19.42 -17.53 -7.55
N PHE A 462 18.62 -17.88 -6.54
CA PHE A 462 17.57 -16.99 -6.05
C PHE A 462 18.14 -15.69 -5.47
N GLN A 463 19.29 -15.74 -4.77
CA GLN A 463 19.96 -14.53 -4.27
C GLN A 463 20.40 -13.61 -5.41
N ILE A 464 21.00 -14.18 -6.47
CA ILE A 464 21.47 -13.41 -7.62
C ILE A 464 20.26 -12.81 -8.36
N ILE A 465 19.18 -13.56 -8.54
CA ILE A 465 17.92 -13.07 -9.15
C ILE A 465 17.34 -11.91 -8.33
N ALA A 466 17.29 -12.03 -7.00
CA ALA A 466 16.83 -10.96 -6.10
C ALA A 466 17.64 -9.66 -6.21
N SER A 467 18.90 -9.79 -6.64
CA SER A 467 19.84 -8.67 -6.83
C SER A 467 19.71 -7.98 -8.19
N THR A 468 18.85 -8.50 -9.08
CA THR A 468 18.62 -7.91 -10.41
C THR A 468 17.75 -6.66 -10.31
N SER A 469 17.85 -5.80 -11.33
CA SER A 469 16.96 -4.65 -11.46
C SER A 469 15.50 -5.09 -11.59
N GLU A 470 15.25 -6.16 -12.34
CA GLU A 470 13.93 -6.68 -12.67
C GLU A 470 13.16 -7.10 -11.41
N PHE A 471 13.84 -7.59 -10.39
CA PHE A 471 13.23 -7.92 -9.10
C PHE A 471 12.70 -6.68 -8.35
N GLN A 472 13.20 -5.48 -8.63
CA GLN A 472 12.75 -4.24 -7.99
C GLN A 472 11.40 -3.73 -8.53
N PHE A 473 10.96 -4.24 -9.68
CA PHE A 473 9.72 -3.84 -10.35
C PHE A 473 8.64 -4.91 -10.21
N GLU A 474 7.35 -4.56 -10.26
CA GLU A 474 6.23 -5.50 -10.11
C GLU A 474 5.07 -5.33 -11.08
#